data_AF-A0A840SKD4-F1
#
_entry.id   AF-A0A840SKD4-F1
#
_cell.length_a   1.000
_cell.length_b   1.000
_cell.length_c   1.000
_cell.angle_alpha   90.00
_cell.angle_beta   90.00
_cell.angle_gamma   90.00
#
_symmetry.space_group_name_H-M   'P 1'
#
loop_
_entity.id
_entity.type
_entity.pdbx_description
1 polymer ?
#
loop_
_entity_poly.entity_id
_entity_poly.type
_entity_poly.pdbx_seq_one_letter_code
_entity_poly.pdbx_strand_id
1 'polypeptide(L)'
;MRRHLSAGALALAMLTLPAASHAVQTSEDAAGADIGRRLMEIAQGHSCSPKLTCGRISSCEEAHWLLANCSWGGKLDRNGDGVPCESLC
;
A
#
# COMPACT_ATOMS: atom_id res chain seq x y z
N MET A 1 -55.75 32.35 12.25
CA MET A 1 -56.06 32.75 10.86
C MET A 1 -55.67 34.21 10.67
N ARG A 2 -54.64 34.49 9.85
CA ARG A 2 -54.39 35.78 9.20
C ARG A 2 -53.33 35.54 8.13
N ARG A 3 -53.78 35.58 6.88
CA ARG A 3 -53.01 35.37 5.66
C ARG A 3 -52.41 36.71 5.25
N HIS A 4 -51.15 36.75 4.86
CA HIS A 4 -50.62 37.81 4.01
C HIS A 4 -49.94 37.16 2.79
N LEU A 5 -50.57 37.36 1.63
CA LEU A 5 -50.00 37.16 0.30
C LEU A 5 -49.36 38.50 -0.14
N SER A 6 -48.18 38.45 -0.73
CA SER A 6 -47.70 39.41 -1.75
C SER A 6 -46.50 38.75 -2.44
N ALA A 7 -46.66 38.16 -3.62
CA ALA A 7 -46.65 38.80 -4.94
C ALA A 7 -45.26 39.35 -5.34
N GLY A 8 -44.55 38.54 -6.11
CA GLY A 8 -43.82 38.98 -7.31
C GLY A 8 -42.42 39.54 -7.13
N ALA A 9 -41.43 38.82 -7.68
CA ALA A 9 -40.53 39.37 -8.69
C ALA A 9 -39.77 38.21 -9.35
N LEU A 10 -39.94 38.08 -10.67
CA LEU A 10 -39.06 37.28 -11.52
C LEU A 10 -37.63 37.84 -11.44
N ALA A 11 -36.64 36.96 -11.36
CA ALA A 11 -35.36 37.18 -12.01
C ALA A 11 -34.84 35.84 -12.50
N LEU A 12 -34.84 35.69 -13.83
CA LEU A 12 -34.10 34.67 -14.55
C LEU A 12 -32.60 34.77 -14.25
N ALA A 13 -31.92 33.65 -14.52
CA ALA A 13 -30.47 33.48 -14.70
C ALA A 13 -29.67 33.18 -13.42
N MET A 14 -29.39 31.89 -13.21
CA MET A 14 -28.06 31.39 -12.89
C MET A 14 -27.95 30.03 -13.59
N LEU A 15 -27.43 30.02 -14.81
CA LEU A 15 -26.09 29.52 -15.12
C LEU A 15 -26.01 27.99 -15.17
N THR A 16 -25.97 27.54 -16.42
CA THR A 16 -25.34 26.33 -16.94
C THR A 16 -24.19 25.75 -16.10
N LEU A 17 -24.35 24.45 -15.78
CA LEU A 17 -23.38 23.34 -15.58
C LEU A 17 -22.11 23.58 -14.74
N PRO A 18 -21.77 22.56 -13.91
CA PRO A 18 -20.75 21.64 -14.41
C PRO A 18 -21.22 20.19 -14.35
N ALA A 19 -20.80 19.42 -15.36
CA ALA A 19 -20.87 17.98 -15.37
C ALA A 19 -20.17 17.43 -14.12
N ALA A 20 -20.86 16.58 -13.37
CA ALA A 20 -20.26 15.87 -12.25
C ALA A 20 -19.11 14.98 -12.75
N SER A 21 -17.95 15.27 -12.20
CA SER A 21 -16.74 14.46 -12.11
C SER A 21 -16.95 12.97 -12.37
N HIS A 22 -16.36 12.46 -13.43
CA HIS A 22 -15.78 11.12 -13.37
C HIS A 22 -14.27 11.33 -13.36
N ALA A 23 -13.69 11.11 -12.19
CA ALA A 23 -12.26 11.09 -11.98
C ALA A 23 -11.65 10.10 -13.00
N VAL A 24 -10.80 10.62 -13.87
CA VAL A 24 -9.81 9.80 -14.58
C VAL A 24 -8.99 9.12 -13.50
N GLN A 25 -9.16 7.82 -13.35
CA GLN A 25 -8.27 6.99 -12.56
C GLN A 25 -6.98 6.85 -13.37
N THR A 26 -6.04 7.74 -13.13
CA THR A 26 -4.64 7.55 -13.51
C THR A 26 -4.12 6.36 -12.71
N SER A 27 -4.14 5.19 -13.34
CA SER A 27 -3.46 4.00 -12.88
C SER A 27 -1.94 4.15 -13.07
N GLU A 28 -1.32 5.06 -12.32
CA GLU A 28 0.13 5.32 -12.36
C GLU A 28 0.75 5.36 -10.95
N ASP A 29 -0.04 5.21 -9.87
CA ASP A 29 0.42 5.29 -8.47
C ASP A 29 0.75 3.92 -7.82
N ALA A 30 1.10 2.90 -8.59
CA ALA A 30 1.43 1.57 -8.02
C ALA A 30 2.88 1.48 -7.50
N ALA A 31 3.81 2.28 -8.03
CA ALA A 31 5.24 2.23 -7.66
C ALA A 31 5.59 3.04 -6.40
N GLY A 32 4.80 4.08 -6.06
CA GLY A 32 5.05 4.87 -4.84
C GLY A 32 4.59 4.15 -3.57
N ALA A 33 3.49 3.41 -3.65
CA ALA A 33 2.92 2.69 -2.51
C ALA A 33 3.76 1.47 -2.08
N ASP A 34 4.44 0.79 -3.02
CA ASP A 34 5.30 -0.35 -2.69
C ASP A 34 6.60 0.08 -2.00
N ILE A 35 7.24 1.14 -2.49
CA ILE A 35 8.43 1.74 -1.85
C ILE A 35 8.07 2.25 -0.44
N GLY A 36 6.93 2.94 -0.29
CA GLY A 36 6.45 3.41 1.01
C GLY A 36 6.22 2.27 2.00
N ARG A 37 5.63 1.15 1.56
CA ARG A 37 5.43 -0.05 2.39
C ARG A 37 6.75 -0.72 2.75
N ARG A 38 7.68 -0.85 1.80
CA ARG A 38 9.02 -1.41 2.05
C ARG A 38 9.82 -0.57 3.04
N LEU A 39 9.83 0.75 2.89
CA LEU A 39 10.48 1.67 3.83
C LEU A 39 9.89 1.58 5.22
N MET A 40 8.56 1.45 5.32
CA MET A 40 7.90 1.23 6.60
C MET A 40 8.32 -0.12 7.20
N GLU A 41 8.35 -1.20 6.41
CA GLU A 41 8.77 -2.52 6.88
C GLU A 41 10.24 -2.53 7.37
N ILE A 42 11.13 -1.80 6.68
CA ILE A 42 12.51 -1.57 7.12
C ILE A 42 12.55 -0.75 8.41
N ALA A 43 11.75 0.32 8.51
CA ALA A 43 11.68 1.18 9.69
C ALA A 43 11.09 0.46 10.92
N GLN A 44 10.24 -0.56 10.72
CA GLN A 44 9.69 -1.40 11.79
C GLN A 44 10.67 -2.51 12.23
N GLY A 45 11.81 -2.66 11.57
CA GLY A 45 12.78 -3.72 11.85
C GLY A 45 12.31 -5.10 11.40
N HIS A 46 13.24 -6.06 11.37
CA HIS A 46 12.91 -7.44 11.03
C HIS A 46 12.14 -8.12 12.17
N SER A 47 11.10 -8.89 11.82
CA SER A 47 10.32 -9.69 12.75
C SER A 47 10.26 -11.13 12.26
N CYS A 48 10.09 -12.09 13.19
CA CYS A 48 9.88 -13.50 12.83
C CYS A 48 8.47 -13.79 12.29
N SER A 49 7.82 -12.79 11.68
CA SER A 49 6.59 -12.98 10.92
C SER A 49 6.82 -14.03 9.83
N PRO A 50 6.00 -15.08 9.74
CA PRO A 50 6.27 -16.24 8.88
C PRO A 50 6.45 -15.87 7.41
N LYS A 51 7.71 -15.86 6.95
CA LYS A 51 8.09 -15.75 5.53
C LYS A 51 8.75 -17.06 5.11
N LEU A 52 7.93 -18.10 4.97
CA LEU A 52 8.40 -19.47 4.76
C LEU A 52 8.94 -19.74 3.34
N THR A 53 8.97 -18.74 2.48
CA THR A 53 9.45 -18.84 1.10
C THR A 53 10.24 -17.61 0.70
N CYS A 54 11.27 -17.81 -0.12
CA CYS A 54 12.16 -16.74 -0.58
C CYS A 54 11.44 -15.64 -1.38
N GLY A 55 10.35 -15.97 -2.09
CA GLY A 55 9.56 -14.96 -2.82
C GLY A 55 8.82 -13.95 -1.93
N ARG A 56 8.80 -14.15 -0.61
CA ARG A 56 8.26 -13.20 0.37
C ARG A 56 9.36 -12.37 1.06
N ILE A 57 10.62 -12.66 0.76
CA ILE A 57 11.78 -11.96 1.31
C ILE A 57 12.28 -10.99 0.26
N SER A 58 12.64 -9.78 0.72
CA SER A 58 12.93 -8.66 -0.17
C SER A 58 14.42 -8.37 -0.34
N SER A 59 15.27 -8.90 0.54
CA SER A 59 16.72 -8.72 0.49
C SER A 59 17.49 -9.90 1.10
N CYS A 60 18.73 -10.09 0.67
CA CYS A 60 19.64 -11.09 1.27
C CYS A 60 19.86 -10.86 2.76
N GLU A 61 19.98 -9.59 3.17
CA GLU A 61 20.20 -9.24 4.58
C GLU A 61 19.00 -9.59 5.46
N GLU A 62 17.77 -9.39 4.96
CA GLU A 62 16.55 -9.88 5.61
C GLU A 62 16.57 -11.42 5.71
N ALA A 63 16.98 -12.12 4.65
CA ALA A 63 17.05 -13.58 4.63
C ALA A 63 18.03 -14.11 5.71
N HIS A 64 19.23 -13.54 5.80
CA HIS A 64 20.21 -13.88 6.82
C HIS A 64 19.71 -13.59 8.22
N TRP A 65 19.07 -12.44 8.44
CA TRP A 65 18.49 -12.12 9.73
C TRP A 65 17.44 -13.14 10.14
N LEU A 66 16.54 -13.53 9.23
CA LEU A 66 15.51 -14.53 9.50
C LEU A 66 16.10 -15.92 9.77
N LEU A 67 17.15 -16.33 9.05
CA LEU A 67 17.87 -17.57 9.31
C LEU A 67 18.48 -17.59 10.71
N ALA A 68 19.11 -16.50 11.13
CA ALA A 68 19.81 -16.42 12.41
C ALA A 68 18.88 -16.23 13.62
N ASN A 69 17.74 -15.55 13.46
CA ASN A 69 16.92 -15.08 14.59
C ASN A 69 15.59 -15.82 14.74
N CYS A 70 15.14 -16.58 13.73
CA CYS A 70 13.82 -17.19 13.74
C CYS A 70 13.88 -18.72 13.74
N SER A 71 13.04 -19.36 14.56
CA SER A 71 13.00 -20.82 14.71
C SER A 71 12.66 -21.55 13.41
N TRP A 72 11.98 -20.88 12.47
CA TRP A 72 11.62 -21.41 11.16
C TRP A 72 12.62 -21.02 10.06
N GLY A 73 13.61 -20.17 10.37
CA GLY A 73 14.54 -19.57 9.40
C GLY A 73 15.34 -20.59 8.60
N GLY A 74 15.64 -21.75 9.18
CA GLY A 74 16.32 -22.85 8.48
C GLY A 74 15.57 -23.38 7.25
N LYS A 75 14.28 -23.08 7.07
CA LYS A 75 13.55 -23.40 5.83
C LYS A 75 14.02 -22.59 4.61
N LEU A 76 14.70 -21.47 4.83
CA LEU A 76 15.20 -20.59 3.78
C LEU A 76 16.52 -21.05 3.20
N ASP A 77 17.30 -21.81 3.97
CA ASP A 77 18.57 -22.39 3.59
C ASP A 77 18.35 -23.89 3.26
N ARG A 78 18.15 -24.19 1.97
CA ARG A 78 17.71 -25.52 1.54
C ARG A 78 18.85 -26.54 1.53
N ASN A 79 20.08 -26.09 1.28
CA ASN A 79 21.31 -26.88 1.25
C ASN A 79 22.02 -26.92 2.61
N GLY A 80 21.71 -26.00 3.52
CA GLY A 80 22.24 -25.99 4.89
C GLY A 80 23.66 -25.44 4.98
N ASP A 81 24.06 -24.57 4.04
CA ASP A 81 25.41 -23.99 3.98
C ASP A 81 25.51 -22.62 4.68
N GLY A 82 24.42 -22.14 5.26
CA GLY A 82 24.33 -20.85 5.93
C GLY A 82 23.95 -19.69 5.00
N VAL A 83 23.68 -19.94 3.72
CA VAL A 83 23.23 -18.94 2.75
C VAL A 83 21.73 -19.14 2.47
N PRO A 84 20.84 -18.39 3.14
CA PRO A 84 19.41 -18.50 2.89
C PRO A 84 19.04 -17.83 1.57
N CYS A 85 18.13 -18.45 0.82
CA CYS A 85 17.58 -17.87 -0.40
C CYS A 85 18.65 -17.43 -1.42
N GLU A 86 19.54 -18.34 -1.83
CA GLU A 86 20.68 -18.09 -2.74
C GLU A 86 20.38 -17.24 -3.99
N SER A 87 19.16 -17.29 -4.53
CA SER A 87 18.75 -16.43 -5.66
C SER A 87 18.70 -14.92 -5.34
N LEU A 88 18.69 -14.57 -4.05
CA LEU A 88 18.70 -13.19 -3.56
C LEU A 88 20.09 -12.69 -3.12
N CYS A 89 21.10 -13.57 -2.96
CA CYS A 89 22.34 -13.31 -2.20
C CYS A 89 23.65 -13.22 -3.01
#